data_AF-A0A974CTZ1-F1
#
_entry.id   AF-A0A974CTZ1-F1
#
_cell.length_a   1.000
_cell.length_b   1.000
_cell.length_c   1.000
_cell.angle_alpha   90.00
_cell.angle_beta   90.00
_cell.angle_gamma   90.00
#
_symmetry.space_group_name_H-M   'P 1'
#
loop_
_entity.id
_entity.type
_entity.pdbx_description
1 polymer ?
#
loop_
_entity_poly.entity_id
_entity_poly.type
_entity_poly.pdbx_seq_one_letter_code
_entity_poly.pdbx_strand_id
1 'polypeptide(L)'
;IVQHPETVGSGPQLFQTFTVHRSSVTKIMLSEKHLVSVCADNNHVRTWTVTRFRGMISTQPGSTPLASFKILSIEEADSHGSYSSGNDIGPFGERDDQQVFIQKVVPITNKLFVRLSSTGRRICEIQAVDCTTITCFTVRECEGSSRMGSRPRRYLFTGQSNGSIQMWDLTTAMDMVTKTEEKDVGGPTEEELLKLLDQCDLSTSRCATPNISPATSVVHQSRLRDSNS
;
A
#
# COMPACT_ATOMS: atom_id res chain seq x y z
N ILE A 1 27.45 -17.64 -24.30
CA ILE A 1 27.11 -16.29 -24.81
C ILE A 1 28.41 -15.50 -24.83
N VAL A 2 28.93 -15.20 -26.02
CA VAL A 2 30.13 -14.37 -26.18
C VAL A 2 29.71 -12.92 -25.94
N GLN A 3 30.25 -12.27 -24.90
CA GLN A 3 29.93 -10.88 -24.57
C GLN A 3 30.72 -9.92 -25.46
N HIS A 4 30.08 -8.83 -25.88
CA HIS A 4 30.74 -7.75 -26.60
C HIS A 4 31.77 -7.08 -25.66
N PRO A 5 32.99 -6.73 -26.12
CA PRO A 5 34.05 -6.17 -25.27
C PRO A 5 33.65 -4.93 -24.47
N GLU A 6 32.68 -4.16 -24.97
CA GLU A 6 32.14 -2.95 -24.32
C GLU A 6 31.19 -3.23 -23.15
N THR A 7 30.82 -4.50 -22.92
CA THR A 7 29.87 -4.92 -21.87
C THR A 7 30.46 -5.85 -20.81
N VAL A 8 31.77 -6.09 -20.86
CA VAL A 8 32.49 -6.89 -19.85
C VAL A 8 32.52 -6.08 -18.55
N GLY A 9 31.71 -6.48 -17.56
CA GLY A 9 31.52 -5.74 -16.30
C GLY A 9 30.18 -4.99 -16.20
N SER A 10 29.33 -5.03 -17.23
CA SER A 10 27.99 -4.42 -17.28
C SER A 10 26.89 -5.30 -16.66
N GLY A 11 27.24 -6.10 -15.64
CA GLY A 11 26.25 -6.83 -14.87
C GLY A 11 25.50 -5.90 -13.90
N PRO A 12 24.31 -6.30 -13.40
CA PRO A 12 23.64 -5.57 -12.32
C PRO A 12 24.61 -5.37 -11.15
N GLN A 13 24.86 -4.12 -10.77
CA GLN A 13 25.75 -3.79 -9.66
C GLN A 13 24.94 -3.52 -8.39
N LEU A 14 25.32 -4.16 -7.30
CA LEU A 14 24.80 -3.82 -5.98
C LEU A 14 25.46 -2.52 -5.51
N PHE A 15 24.73 -1.42 -5.58
CA PHE A 15 25.25 -0.13 -5.11
C PHE A 15 25.19 0.02 -3.59
N GLN A 16 24.11 -0.45 -2.96
CA GLN A 16 23.88 -0.22 -1.54
C GLN A 16 22.98 -1.32 -0.94
N THR A 17 23.25 -1.67 0.31
CA THR A 17 22.36 -2.52 1.13
C THR A 17 21.89 -1.74 2.35
N PHE A 18 20.61 -1.86 2.69
CA PHE A 18 20.02 -1.27 3.89
C PHE A 18 19.47 -2.37 4.79
N THR A 19 20.06 -2.55 5.97
CA THR A 19 19.60 -3.52 6.98
C THR A 19 18.81 -2.81 8.07
N VAL A 20 17.58 -2.41 7.74
CA VAL A 20 16.81 -1.49 8.58
C VAL A 20 15.53 -2.09 9.15
N HIS A 21 15.02 -3.15 8.55
CA HIS A 21 13.83 -3.87 9.03
C HIS A 21 14.25 -5.09 9.84
N ARG A 22 13.39 -5.49 10.79
CA ARG A 22 13.59 -6.71 11.60
C ARG A 22 12.86 -7.93 11.03
N SER A 23 12.10 -7.73 9.95
CA SER A 23 11.31 -8.76 9.26
C SER A 23 11.49 -8.63 7.74
N SER A 24 10.95 -9.58 7.00
CA SER A 24 11.02 -9.61 5.53
C SER A 24 10.40 -8.35 4.92
N VAL A 25 11.08 -7.77 3.93
CA VAL A 25 10.55 -6.64 3.17
C VAL A 25 9.50 -7.17 2.20
N THR A 26 8.27 -6.67 2.29
CA THR A 26 7.11 -7.12 1.50
C THR A 26 6.77 -6.16 0.37
N LYS A 27 7.13 -4.89 0.49
CA LYS A 27 6.88 -3.86 -0.53
C LYS A 27 8.05 -2.90 -0.62
N ILE A 28 8.39 -2.52 -1.85
CA ILE A 28 9.38 -1.50 -2.17
C ILE A 28 8.79 -0.62 -3.26
N MET A 29 8.83 0.69 -3.06
CA MET A 29 8.39 1.66 -4.06
C MET A 29 9.40 2.80 -4.15
N LEU A 30 9.69 3.22 -5.38
CA LEU A 30 10.61 4.30 -5.68
C LEU A 30 9.86 5.41 -6.42
N SER A 31 9.92 6.62 -5.87
CA SER A 31 9.51 7.87 -6.52
C SER A 31 10.76 8.69 -6.89
N GLU A 32 10.56 9.86 -7.48
CA GLU A 32 11.65 10.80 -7.74
C GLU A 32 12.29 11.33 -6.46
N LYS A 33 11.49 11.48 -5.40
CA LYS A 33 11.91 12.11 -4.15
C LYS A 33 12.18 11.13 -3.02
N HIS A 34 11.57 9.94 -3.06
CA HIS A 34 11.62 8.99 -1.95
C HIS A 34 11.77 7.54 -2.40
N LEU A 35 12.54 6.78 -1.64
CA LEU A 35 12.51 5.33 -1.59
C LEU A 35 11.69 4.92 -0.38
N VAL A 36 10.71 4.04 -0.55
CA VAL A 36 9.85 3.54 0.52
C VAL A 36 9.98 2.03 0.59
N SER A 37 10.09 1.49 1.80
CA SER A 37 10.08 0.05 2.07
C SER A 37 9.11 -0.27 3.18
N VAL A 38 8.42 -1.40 3.07
CA VAL A 38 7.50 -1.92 4.08
C VAL A 38 7.93 -3.35 4.43
N CYS A 39 7.96 -3.68 5.72
CA CYS A 39 8.20 -5.06 6.15
C CYS A 39 6.94 -5.74 6.69
N ALA A 40 6.98 -7.08 6.69
CA ALA A 40 5.87 -7.93 7.12
C ALA A 40 5.47 -7.76 8.59
N ASP A 41 6.41 -7.33 9.44
CA ASP A 41 6.13 -7.08 10.85
C ASP A 41 5.40 -5.74 11.01
N ASN A 42 4.13 -5.81 11.39
CA ASN A 42 3.27 -4.66 11.71
C ASN A 42 3.21 -3.57 10.63
N ASN A 43 3.42 -3.93 9.36
CA ASN A 43 3.54 -3.00 8.24
C ASN A 43 4.49 -1.83 8.56
N HIS A 44 5.65 -2.12 9.15
CA HIS A 44 6.63 -1.08 9.48
C HIS A 44 7.22 -0.50 8.19
N VAL A 45 7.03 0.82 8.03
CA VAL A 45 7.47 1.60 6.88
C VAL A 45 8.74 2.34 7.21
N ARG A 46 9.67 2.36 6.26
CA ARG A 46 10.83 3.27 6.25
C ARG A 46 10.93 3.98 4.92
N THR A 47 11.20 5.28 4.99
CA THR A 47 11.28 6.17 3.84
C THR A 47 12.61 6.90 3.86
N TRP A 48 13.29 7.01 2.71
CA TRP A 48 14.50 7.81 2.52
C TRP A 48 14.28 8.86 1.45
N THR A 49 14.87 10.03 1.62
CA THR A 49 14.98 11.01 0.54
C THR A 49 15.94 10.49 -0.52
N VAL A 50 15.55 10.59 -1.79
CA VAL A 50 16.33 10.18 -2.96
C VAL A 50 16.86 11.41 -3.68
N THR A 51 18.14 11.36 -4.02
CA THR A 51 18.82 12.30 -4.90
C THR A 51 19.42 11.55 -6.07
N ARG A 52 19.39 12.15 -7.26
CA ARG A 52 20.03 11.58 -8.45
C ARG A 52 21.27 12.39 -8.79
N PHE A 53 22.42 11.73 -8.85
CA PHE A 53 23.65 12.35 -9.34
C PHE A 53 24.25 11.48 -10.45
N ARG A 54 24.38 12.06 -11.65
CA ARG A 54 24.91 11.37 -12.84
C ARG A 54 24.23 10.02 -13.12
N GLY A 55 22.91 9.95 -12.92
CA GLY A 55 22.12 8.72 -13.13
C GLY A 55 22.16 7.72 -11.97
N MET A 56 22.97 7.94 -10.94
CA MET A 56 22.99 7.12 -9.73
C MET A 56 21.98 7.63 -8.70
N ILE A 57 21.22 6.72 -8.10
CA ILE A 57 20.35 7.01 -6.96
C ILE A 57 21.19 6.96 -5.69
N SER A 58 21.17 8.05 -4.92
CA SER A 58 21.71 8.12 -3.57
C SER A 58 20.61 8.50 -2.60
N THR A 59 20.55 7.81 -1.47
CA THR A 59 19.69 8.20 -0.35
C THR A 59 20.39 9.27 0.49
N GLN A 60 19.61 10.16 1.12
CA GLN A 60 20.12 11.21 2.00
C GLN A 60 19.57 11.06 3.42
N PRO A 61 20.40 11.25 4.47
CA PRO A 61 21.85 11.54 4.45
C PRO A 61 22.74 10.29 4.30
N GLY A 62 22.19 9.18 3.80
CA GLY A 62 22.85 7.88 3.70
C GLY A 62 21.84 6.78 4.01
N SER A 63 22.17 5.87 4.93
CA SER A 63 21.28 4.77 5.34
C SER A 63 20.19 5.18 6.35
N THR A 64 20.29 6.36 6.94
CA THR A 64 19.30 6.87 7.89
C THR A 64 18.00 7.25 7.16
N PRO A 65 16.85 6.66 7.53
CA PRO A 65 15.58 7.01 6.93
C PRO A 65 15.08 8.38 7.39
N LEU A 66 14.41 9.08 6.48
CA LEU A 66 13.63 10.30 6.74
C LEU A 66 12.48 10.03 7.71
N ALA A 67 11.77 8.91 7.54
CA ALA A 67 10.62 8.54 8.37
C ALA A 67 10.61 7.06 8.71
N SER A 68 10.04 6.73 9.87
CA SER A 68 9.87 5.37 10.37
C SER A 68 8.57 5.28 11.18
N PHE A 69 7.56 4.62 10.63
CA PHE A 69 6.22 4.55 11.22
C PHE A 69 5.50 3.24 10.86
N LYS A 70 4.40 2.92 11.54
CA LYS A 70 3.59 1.73 11.27
C LYS A 70 2.25 2.11 10.63
N ILE A 71 1.81 1.30 9.66
CA ILE A 71 0.42 1.28 9.17
C ILE A 71 -0.30 0.18 9.94
N LEU A 72 -0.82 0.53 11.11
CA LEU A 72 -1.53 -0.38 12.00
C LEU A 72 -2.76 -0.98 11.29
N SER A 73 -2.83 -2.30 11.29
CA SER A 73 -4.02 -3.11 10.96
C SER A 73 -4.15 -4.19 12.04
N ILE A 74 -5.37 -4.39 12.55
CA ILE A 74 -5.76 -5.38 13.56
C ILE A 74 -6.60 -6.43 12.82
N GLU A 75 -5.94 -7.22 11.98
CA GLU A 75 -6.57 -8.27 11.19
C GLU A 75 -5.87 -9.60 11.47
N GLU A 76 -6.64 -10.66 11.74
CA GLU A 76 -6.10 -12.02 11.87
C GLU A 76 -5.60 -12.52 10.51
N ALA A 77 -4.42 -13.14 10.48
CA ALA A 77 -3.71 -13.58 9.28
C ALA A 77 -4.41 -14.72 8.49
N ASP A 78 -5.63 -15.09 8.87
CA ASP A 78 -6.36 -16.23 8.31
C ASP A 78 -7.67 -15.78 7.67
N SER A 79 -7.61 -15.22 6.46
CA SER A 79 -8.79 -15.14 5.60
C SER A 79 -8.35 -15.08 4.14
N HIS A 80 -8.90 -15.99 3.33
CA HIS A 80 -8.78 -16.13 1.87
C HIS A 80 -7.79 -15.20 1.16
N GLY A 81 -6.86 -15.74 0.37
CA GLY A 81 -5.83 -14.95 -0.34
C GLY A 81 -6.33 -13.71 -1.12
N SER A 82 -7.61 -13.69 -1.53
CA SER A 82 -8.28 -12.51 -2.12
C SER A 82 -8.40 -11.31 -1.17
N TYR A 83 -8.50 -11.50 0.15
CA TYR A 83 -8.64 -10.42 1.13
C TYR A 83 -7.44 -9.46 1.07
N SER A 84 -6.23 -10.02 1.06
CA SER A 84 -4.99 -9.25 0.98
C SER A 84 -4.88 -8.43 -0.31
N SER A 85 -5.40 -8.96 -1.43
CA SER A 85 -5.42 -8.24 -2.71
C SER A 85 -6.41 -7.08 -2.73
N GLY A 86 -7.54 -7.21 -2.03
CA GLY A 86 -8.58 -6.19 -1.94
C GLY A 86 -8.35 -5.13 -0.86
N ASN A 87 -7.41 -5.35 0.05
CA ASN A 87 -7.09 -4.45 1.16
C ASN A 87 -5.59 -4.11 1.20
N ASP A 88 -4.93 -4.08 0.02
CA ASP A 88 -3.53 -3.69 -0.08
C ASP A 88 -3.34 -2.26 0.44
N ILE A 89 -2.52 -2.07 1.46
CA ILE A 89 -2.28 -0.75 2.06
C ILE A 89 -1.50 0.22 1.16
N GLY A 90 -0.85 -0.26 0.09
CA GLY A 90 0.03 0.54 -0.77
C GLY A 90 1.52 0.39 -0.41
N PRO A 91 2.40 1.33 -0.82
CA PRO A 91 2.07 2.71 -1.15
C PRO A 91 1.59 2.89 -2.60
N PHE A 92 0.60 3.75 -2.78
CA PHE A 92 -0.04 4.07 -4.04
C PHE A 92 0.44 5.42 -4.58
N GLY A 93 0.80 5.45 -5.86
CA GLY A 93 1.13 6.65 -6.60
C GLY A 93 2.35 6.46 -7.49
N GLU A 94 2.35 7.16 -8.62
CA GLU A 94 3.43 7.07 -9.61
C GLU A 94 4.69 7.83 -9.19
N ARG A 95 5.71 7.74 -10.05
CA ARG A 95 7.09 8.15 -9.76
C ARG A 95 7.21 9.62 -9.40
N ASP A 96 6.45 10.50 -10.03
CA ASP A 96 6.67 11.94 -9.94
C ASP A 96 5.76 12.61 -8.87
N ASP A 97 4.84 11.84 -8.27
CA ASP A 97 3.84 12.32 -7.31
C ASP A 97 4.04 11.85 -5.86
N GLN A 98 3.31 12.46 -4.93
CA GLN A 98 3.29 12.03 -3.54
C GLN A 98 2.59 10.67 -3.43
N GLN A 99 3.26 9.67 -2.88
CA GLN A 99 2.66 8.35 -2.66
C GLN A 99 1.92 8.29 -1.33
N VAL A 100 0.84 7.50 -1.27
CA VAL A 100 -0.03 7.38 -0.09
C VAL A 100 -0.25 5.93 0.34
N PHE A 101 -0.44 5.73 1.63
CA PHE A 101 -0.97 4.49 2.19
C PHE A 101 -2.45 4.65 2.49
N ILE A 102 -3.21 3.57 2.35
CA ILE A 102 -4.59 3.46 2.82
C ILE A 102 -4.57 2.54 4.04
N GLN A 103 -5.04 3.06 5.17
CA GLN A 103 -5.02 2.37 6.45
C GLN A 103 -6.45 1.98 6.84
N LYS A 104 -6.71 0.68 6.80
CA LYS A 104 -7.86 0.04 7.43
C LYS A 104 -7.40 -0.57 8.76
N VAL A 105 -7.94 -0.08 9.87
CA VAL A 105 -7.44 -0.44 11.22
C VAL A 105 -8.08 -1.72 11.73
N VAL A 106 -9.37 -1.91 11.50
CA VAL A 106 -10.14 -3.09 11.91
C VAL A 106 -10.93 -3.62 10.70
N PRO A 107 -11.19 -4.94 10.63
CA PRO A 107 -11.80 -5.57 9.44
C PRO A 107 -13.24 -5.10 9.18
N ILE A 108 -14.01 -4.86 10.24
CA ILE A 108 -15.39 -4.38 10.19
C ILE A 108 -15.39 -2.89 10.49
N THR A 109 -15.20 -2.08 9.46
CA THR A 109 -15.20 -0.61 9.59
C THR A 109 -15.81 0.03 8.35
N ASN A 110 -16.45 1.18 8.55
CA ASN A 110 -16.86 2.08 7.47
C ASN A 110 -15.84 3.22 7.26
N LYS A 111 -14.67 3.17 7.94
CA LYS A 111 -13.66 4.23 7.96
C LYS A 111 -12.30 3.75 7.47
N LEU A 112 -11.61 4.59 6.71
CA LEU A 112 -10.23 4.44 6.27
C LEU A 112 -9.45 5.73 6.54
N PHE A 113 -8.15 5.60 6.83
CA PHE A 113 -7.24 6.74 6.91
C PHE A 113 -6.29 6.76 5.72
N VAL A 114 -6.15 7.91 5.06
CA VAL A 114 -5.18 8.11 3.98
C VAL A 114 -3.95 8.79 4.55
N ARG A 115 -2.76 8.23 4.34
CA ARG A 115 -1.52 8.70 4.96
C ARG A 115 -0.41 8.88 3.95
N LEU A 116 0.42 9.91 4.11
CA LEU A 116 1.59 10.12 3.25
C LEU A 116 2.61 9.01 3.47
N SER A 117 3.14 8.46 2.38
CA SER A 117 4.22 7.47 2.46
C SER A 117 5.55 8.08 2.91
N SER A 118 5.77 9.36 2.62
CA SER A 118 7.02 10.06 2.93
C SER A 118 7.21 10.30 4.42
N THR A 119 6.13 10.63 5.12
CA THR A 119 6.17 11.07 6.53
C THR A 119 5.30 10.23 7.46
N GLY A 120 4.32 9.49 6.94
CA GLY A 120 3.29 8.81 7.72
C GLY A 120 2.19 9.74 8.22
N ARG A 121 2.20 11.03 7.87
CA ARG A 121 1.17 12.01 8.27
C ARG A 121 -0.18 11.68 7.63
N ARG A 122 -1.29 11.89 8.36
CA ARG A 122 -2.64 11.76 7.83
C ARG A 122 -2.94 12.86 6.82
N ILE A 123 -3.58 12.50 5.71
CA ILE A 123 -4.06 13.43 4.67
C ILE A 123 -5.54 13.69 4.89
N CYS A 124 -6.32 12.63 5.00
CA CYS A 124 -7.75 12.68 5.24
C CYS A 124 -8.26 11.38 5.88
N GLU A 125 -9.47 11.46 6.39
CA GLU A 125 -10.31 10.31 6.74
C GLU A 125 -11.37 10.12 5.65
N ILE A 126 -11.63 8.87 5.30
CA ILE A 126 -12.70 8.48 4.39
C ILE A 126 -13.69 7.66 5.19
N GLN A 127 -14.97 8.05 5.16
CA GLN A 127 -16.05 7.32 5.80
C GLN A 127 -17.13 6.99 4.78
N ALA A 128 -17.56 5.73 4.69
CA ALA A 128 -18.63 5.31 3.80
C ALA A 128 -19.90 6.16 4.03
N VAL A 129 -20.47 6.70 2.96
CA VAL A 129 -21.58 7.66 3.02
C VAL A 129 -22.84 7.05 3.65
N ASP A 130 -23.08 5.78 3.37
CA ASP A 130 -24.20 4.99 3.87
C ASP A 130 -23.88 4.26 5.19
N CYS A 131 -22.73 4.58 5.80
CA CYS A 131 -22.20 3.95 7.01
C CYS A 131 -21.97 2.44 6.90
N THR A 132 -21.99 1.85 5.70
CA THR A 132 -21.76 0.42 5.52
C THR A 132 -20.29 0.04 5.61
N THR A 133 -20.03 -1.23 5.93
CA THR A 133 -18.66 -1.75 6.06
C THR A 133 -17.94 -1.76 4.72
N ILE A 134 -16.74 -1.19 4.70
CA ILE A 134 -15.81 -1.22 3.57
C ILE A 134 -15.10 -2.57 3.55
N THR A 135 -15.34 -3.33 2.47
CA THR A 135 -14.82 -4.69 2.28
C THR A 135 -13.51 -4.74 1.49
N CYS A 136 -13.33 -3.80 0.56
CA CYS A 136 -12.12 -3.66 -0.24
C CYS A 136 -11.94 -2.23 -0.73
N PHE A 137 -10.75 -1.89 -1.18
CA PHE A 137 -10.45 -0.59 -1.77
C PHE A 137 -9.29 -0.67 -2.78
N THR A 138 -9.24 0.29 -3.69
CA THR A 138 -8.10 0.49 -4.58
C THR A 138 -7.90 1.97 -4.88
N VAL A 139 -6.65 2.38 -4.99
CA VAL A 139 -6.29 3.72 -5.47
C VAL A 139 -5.93 3.63 -6.94
N ARG A 140 -6.47 4.53 -7.76
CA ARG A 140 -6.16 4.63 -9.19
C ARG A 140 -5.83 6.05 -9.56
N GLU A 141 -4.78 6.20 -10.34
CA GLU A 141 -4.48 7.43 -11.04
C GLU A 141 -5.12 7.36 -12.42
N CYS A 142 -5.87 8.40 -12.75
CA CYS A 142 -6.40 8.62 -14.07
C CYS A 142 -5.55 9.72 -14.69
N GLU A 143 -4.94 9.40 -15.83
CA GLU A 143 -4.36 10.42 -16.68
C GLU A 143 -5.43 11.49 -16.94
N GLY A 144 -5.04 12.74 -16.74
CA GLY A 144 -5.90 13.86 -17.04
C GLY A 144 -6.27 13.91 -18.52
N SER A 145 -7.12 14.87 -18.90
CA SER A 145 -7.36 15.13 -20.32
C SER A 145 -6.02 15.31 -21.06
N SER A 146 -5.90 14.80 -22.29
CA SER A 146 -4.75 15.02 -23.19
C SER A 146 -4.47 16.49 -23.54
N ARG A 147 -5.26 17.41 -22.97
CA ARG A 147 -4.99 18.84 -22.98
C ARG A 147 -3.72 19.12 -22.18
N MET A 148 -2.80 19.83 -22.83
CA MET A 148 -1.56 20.32 -22.23
C MET A 148 -1.82 20.95 -20.85
N GLY A 149 -1.15 20.42 -19.82
CA GLY A 149 -1.22 20.94 -18.44
C GLY A 149 -2.25 20.28 -17.51
N SER A 150 -2.99 19.26 -17.94
CA SER A 150 -3.83 18.50 -17.01
C SER A 150 -2.97 17.69 -16.06
N ARG A 151 -3.07 17.97 -14.75
CA ARG A 151 -2.47 17.10 -13.72
C ARG A 151 -3.26 15.78 -13.65
N PRO A 152 -2.58 14.64 -13.40
CA PRO A 152 -3.27 13.38 -13.15
C PRO A 152 -4.17 13.52 -11.92
N ARG A 153 -5.35 12.89 -11.97
CA ARG A 153 -6.28 12.84 -10.84
C ARG A 153 -6.18 11.49 -10.16
N ARG A 154 -6.23 11.49 -8.83
CA ARG A 154 -6.19 10.28 -8.02
C ARG A 154 -7.53 10.04 -7.39
N TYR A 155 -8.04 8.83 -7.59
CA TYR A 155 -9.30 8.39 -7.01
C TYR A 155 -9.06 7.20 -6.09
N LEU A 156 -9.77 7.19 -4.96
CA LEU A 156 -9.94 6.00 -4.14
C LEU A 156 -11.32 5.42 -4.46
N PHE A 157 -11.36 4.13 -4.74
CA PHE A 157 -12.59 3.37 -4.89
C PHE A 157 -12.73 2.45 -3.68
N THR A 158 -13.92 2.41 -3.08
CA THR A 158 -14.23 1.51 -1.96
C THR A 158 -15.41 0.62 -2.34
N GLY A 159 -15.28 -0.69 -2.12
CA GLY A 159 -16.37 -1.66 -2.24
C GLY A 159 -17.00 -1.93 -0.88
N GLN A 160 -18.33 -1.86 -0.81
CA GLN A 160 -19.08 -1.99 0.43
C GLN A 160 -19.74 -3.35 0.58
N SER A 161 -20.03 -3.74 1.83
CA SER A 161 -20.74 -4.98 2.18
C SER A 161 -22.15 -5.10 1.61
N ASN A 162 -22.80 -3.98 1.29
CA ASN A 162 -24.10 -3.95 0.61
C ASN A 162 -24.01 -4.06 -0.92
N GLY A 163 -22.81 -4.27 -1.47
CA GLY A 163 -22.56 -4.36 -2.91
C GLY A 163 -22.41 -3.00 -3.62
N SER A 164 -22.48 -1.88 -2.89
CA SER A 164 -22.24 -0.56 -3.47
C SER A 164 -20.75 -0.28 -3.68
N ILE A 165 -20.45 0.62 -4.62
CA ILE A 165 -19.12 1.15 -4.87
C ILE A 165 -19.18 2.66 -4.67
N GLN A 166 -18.23 3.20 -3.91
CA GLN A 166 -18.09 4.64 -3.68
C GLN A 166 -16.73 5.11 -4.23
N MET A 167 -16.69 6.34 -4.76
CA MET A 167 -15.53 6.94 -5.40
C MET A 167 -15.20 8.27 -4.74
N TRP A 168 -13.92 8.46 -4.40
CA TRP A 168 -13.42 9.58 -3.63
C TRP A 168 -12.30 10.31 -4.39
N ASP A 169 -12.38 11.63 -4.49
CA ASP A 169 -11.31 12.47 -5.08
C ASP A 169 -10.21 12.70 -4.05
N LEU A 170 -9.09 11.97 -4.18
CA LEU A 170 -7.92 12.12 -3.32
C LEU A 170 -7.04 13.31 -3.73
N THR A 171 -7.09 13.74 -4.99
CA THR A 171 -6.31 14.91 -5.45
C THR A 171 -6.68 16.15 -4.65
N THR A 172 -7.98 16.37 -4.46
CA THR A 172 -8.47 17.51 -3.68
C THR A 172 -7.96 17.48 -2.22
N ALA A 173 -7.98 16.32 -1.57
CA ALA A 173 -7.47 16.17 -0.20
C ALA A 173 -5.95 16.41 -0.11
N MET A 174 -5.18 15.89 -1.06
CA MET A 174 -3.73 16.08 -1.10
C MET A 174 -3.32 17.55 -1.34
N ASP A 175 -4.05 18.26 -2.20
CA ASP A 175 -3.82 19.69 -2.47
C ASP A 175 -4.12 20.58 -1.26
N MET A 176 -5.01 20.17 -0.35
CA MET A 176 -5.28 20.89 0.90
C MET A 176 -4.12 20.71 1.91
N VAL A 177 -3.58 19.49 2.01
CA VAL A 177 -2.52 19.13 2.96
C VAL A 177 -1.15 19.74 2.62
N THR A 178 -0.94 20.16 1.37
CA THR A 178 0.26 20.95 1.00
C THR A 178 0.19 22.41 1.45
N LYS A 179 -1.00 22.92 1.80
CA LYS A 179 -1.21 24.33 2.19
C LYS A 179 -1.22 24.53 3.70
N THR A 180 -1.38 23.46 4.48
CA THR A 180 -1.56 23.54 5.94
C THR A 180 -0.42 22.80 6.66
N GLU A 181 0.33 23.52 7.49
CA GLU A 181 1.39 22.96 8.36
C GLU A 181 0.85 22.67 9.78
N GLU A 182 -0.21 21.88 9.90
CA GLU A 182 -0.74 21.49 11.22
C GLU A 182 -0.15 20.18 11.78
N LYS A 183 -0.16 20.10 13.11
CA LYS A 183 0.50 19.08 13.95
C LYS A 183 0.06 17.64 13.63
N ASP A 184 1.01 16.90 13.08
CA ASP A 184 1.52 15.58 13.47
C ASP A 184 0.56 14.54 14.12
N VAL A 185 -0.54 14.21 13.45
CA VAL A 185 -1.23 12.94 13.69
C VAL A 185 -1.17 12.10 12.43
N GLY A 186 -0.48 10.96 12.52
CA GLY A 186 -0.38 10.00 11.43
C GLY A 186 -1.53 9.01 11.43
N GLY A 187 -1.45 8.01 12.29
CA GLY A 187 -2.45 6.94 12.43
C GLY A 187 -3.61 7.36 13.32
N PRO A 188 -4.58 6.46 13.60
CA PRO A 188 -5.66 6.73 14.55
C PRO A 188 -5.10 7.25 15.88
N THR A 189 -5.75 8.25 16.49
CA THR A 189 -5.48 8.61 17.88
C THR A 189 -5.93 7.48 18.81
N GLU A 190 -5.55 7.55 20.09
CA GLU A 190 -6.01 6.59 21.08
C GLU A 190 -7.54 6.57 21.17
N GLU A 191 -8.19 7.73 21.18
CA GLU A 191 -9.64 7.86 21.24
C GLU A 191 -10.33 7.35 19.98
N GLU A 192 -9.75 7.58 18.81
CA GLU A 192 -10.27 7.04 17.55
C GLU A 192 -10.12 5.51 17.51
N LEU A 193 -8.99 4.99 17.99
CA LEU A 193 -8.75 3.56 18.07
C LEU A 193 -9.75 2.88 19.00
N LEU A 194 -9.98 3.44 20.19
CA LEU A 194 -10.98 2.93 21.13
C LEU A 194 -12.38 2.91 20.50
N LYS A 195 -12.79 3.98 19.80
CA LYS A 195 -14.07 4.01 19.08
C LYS A 195 -14.19 2.98 17.98
N LEU A 196 -13.10 2.70 17.25
CA LEU A 196 -13.07 1.67 16.22
C LEU A 196 -13.17 0.26 16.82
N LEU A 197 -12.56 0.04 17.97
CA LEU A 197 -12.63 -1.22 18.70
C LEU A 197 -14.02 -1.45 19.32
N ASP A 198 -14.64 -0.42 19.89
CA ASP A 198 -16.00 -0.52 20.46
C ASP A 198 -17.06 -0.91 19.43
N GLN A 199 -16.85 -0.54 18.17
CA GLN A 199 -17.75 -0.85 17.06
C GLN A 199 -17.45 -2.21 16.40
N CYS A 200 -16.32 -2.83 16.75
CA CYS A 200 -15.84 -4.05 16.13
C CYS A 200 -15.79 -5.17 17.19
N ASP A 201 -16.78 -6.07 17.19
CA ASP A 201 -16.75 -7.29 18.00
C ASP A 201 -15.67 -8.25 17.48
N LEU A 202 -14.42 -8.04 17.93
CA LEU A 202 -13.27 -8.90 17.61
C LEU A 202 -13.41 -10.33 18.18
N SER A 203 -14.35 -10.55 19.10
CA SER A 203 -14.62 -11.84 19.75
C SER A 203 -15.40 -12.83 18.86
N THR A 204 -16.04 -12.34 17.80
CA THR A 204 -16.91 -13.15 16.92
C THR A 204 -16.14 -13.88 15.81
N SER A 205 -14.81 -13.72 15.71
CA SER A 205 -13.98 -14.49 14.75
C SER A 205 -13.84 -15.98 15.12
N ARG A 206 -14.29 -16.39 16.30
CA ARG A 206 -14.35 -17.80 16.71
C ARG A 206 -15.68 -18.41 16.29
N CYS A 207 -15.62 -19.27 15.26
CA CYS A 207 -16.68 -20.19 14.82
C CYS A 207 -17.72 -19.64 13.83
N ALA A 208 -17.28 -19.19 12.64
CA ALA A 208 -18.06 -19.42 11.44
C ALA A 208 -17.42 -20.60 10.69
N THR A 209 -18.08 -21.75 10.68
CA THR A 209 -17.72 -22.88 9.80
C THR A 209 -17.56 -22.36 8.37
N PRO A 210 -16.39 -22.51 7.72
CA PRO A 210 -16.23 -22.04 6.36
C PRO A 210 -17.08 -22.92 5.44
N ASN A 211 -18.10 -22.34 4.84
CA ASN A 211 -18.83 -23.00 3.76
C ASN A 211 -17.94 -22.88 2.51
N ILE A 212 -17.09 -23.89 2.31
CA ILE A 212 -16.24 -23.99 1.13
C ILE A 212 -17.16 -24.19 -0.08
N SER A 213 -17.37 -23.12 -0.86
CA SER A 213 -17.92 -23.24 -2.21
C SER A 213 -16.90 -23.96 -3.10
N PRO A 214 -17.27 -25.03 -3.82
CA PRO A 214 -16.35 -25.74 -4.71
C PRO A 214 -16.11 -24.92 -5.97
N ALA A 215 -15.07 -24.08 -5.97
CA ALA A 215 -14.50 -23.55 -7.20
C ALA A 215 -13.57 -24.64 -7.79
N THR A 216 -14.11 -25.46 -8.69
CA THR A 216 -13.33 -26.39 -9.50
C THR A 216 -12.54 -25.63 -10.57
N SER A 217 -11.32 -25.17 -10.25
CA SER A 217 -10.44 -24.62 -11.29
C SER A 217 -8.95 -24.64 -10.97
N VAL A 218 -8.40 -25.68 -10.33
CA VAL A 218 -6.95 -25.98 -10.44
C VAL A 218 -6.63 -27.43 -10.05
N VAL A 219 -7.13 -28.40 -10.83
CA VAL A 219 -6.56 -29.76 -10.81
C VAL A 219 -6.44 -30.28 -12.24
N HIS A 220 -5.39 -29.86 -12.94
CA HIS A 220 -4.75 -30.74 -13.92
C HIS A 220 -3.23 -30.48 -13.92
N GLN A 221 -2.53 -31.28 -13.11
CA GLN A 221 -1.14 -31.61 -13.40
C GLN A 221 -1.13 -32.36 -14.74
N SER A 222 -0.64 -31.71 -15.79
CA SER A 222 -0.25 -32.39 -17.03
C SER A 222 0.92 -33.32 -16.71
N ARG A 223 0.61 -34.58 -16.39
CA ARG A 223 1.60 -35.67 -16.45
C ARG A 223 2.05 -35.79 -17.91
N LEU A 224 3.23 -35.28 -18.21
CA LEU A 224 3.95 -35.59 -19.44
C LEU A 224 4.19 -37.10 -19.45
N ARG A 225 3.70 -37.74 -20.50
CA ARG A 225 3.75 -39.18 -20.73
C ARG A 225 5.10 -39.50 -21.39
N ASP A 226 5.91 -40.33 -20.74
CA ASP A 226 7.13 -40.90 -21.32
C ASP A 226 6.80 -41.65 -22.61
N SER A 227 7.48 -41.29 -23.70
CA SER A 227 7.45 -42.00 -24.97
C SER A 227 8.67 -42.93 -25.06
N ASN A 228 8.43 -44.23 -24.86
CA ASN A 228 9.29 -45.30 -25.37
C ASN A 228 8.80 -45.69 -26.77
N SER A 229 9.65 -45.52 -27.77
CA SER A 229 9.72 -46.30 -29.02
C SER A 229 11.12 -46.13 -29.60
#